data_AF-A0A1J4K0U4-F1
#
_entry.id   AF-A0A1J4K0U4-F1
#
_cell.length_a   1.000
_cell.length_b   1.000
_cell.length_c   1.000
_cell.angle_alpha   90.00
_cell.angle_beta   90.00
_cell.angle_gamma   90.00
#
_symmetry.space_group_name_H-M   'P 1'
#
loop_
_entity.id
_entity.type
_entity.pdbx_description
1 polymer ?
#
loop_
_entity_poly.entity_id
_entity_poly.type
_entity_poly.pdbx_seq_one_letter_code
_entity_poly.pdbx_strand_id
1 'polypeptide(L)'
;MSSSREFLWLVRCLEDKCPIFGLKHNLENLKIEIKRGAFKDPTSSCNKFVTSQEPYAQVAGAFFRENPSKGVIPILQAHGYFNKGNKKLFATNPRPKALLPLFECLMWAYLDTCLPKNEISKVIGRTKTTSCSDAESTLCVWINTIVKRHIKLPVLSNITQHFFEMPHFRMVLYHFTHDEPLFNINQSSEENASISLRKATELGLEPPFEITDCQQPPLVIMCYLCRVATFLSDVKPPPLPPVITNNAIHSMLVNIENTKKEIAAAEIRVKNLTTEVDCINETLKRISRPQSMLTMRNPNRHPVNAPENGFAASMRAQSSLSGKRRVTWDIPEETLQRMAHSPKKNMGGEKYQRGLTKREGPPQPPK
;
A
#
# COMPACT_ATOMS: atom_id res chain seq x y z
N MET A 1 -25.98 -19.43 -15.39
CA MET A 1 -25.21 -20.58 -14.88
C MET A 1 -25.33 -20.58 -13.36
N SER A 2 -25.45 -21.73 -12.68
CA SER A 2 -25.29 -21.74 -11.21
C SER A 2 -23.81 -21.51 -10.95
N SER A 3 -23.49 -20.38 -10.37
CA SER A 3 -22.12 -19.93 -10.18
C SER A 3 -21.54 -20.56 -8.91
N SER A 4 -20.25 -20.85 -8.93
CA SER A 4 -19.50 -21.30 -7.75
C SER A 4 -19.68 -20.35 -6.57
N ARG A 5 -19.97 -19.07 -6.82
CA ARG A 5 -20.07 -18.01 -5.82
C ARG A 5 -21.16 -18.20 -4.76
N GLU A 6 -22.35 -18.68 -5.13
CA GLU A 6 -23.43 -18.87 -4.13
C GLU A 6 -23.05 -20.00 -3.16
N PHE A 7 -22.42 -21.06 -3.67
CA PHE A 7 -21.88 -22.14 -2.85
C PHE A 7 -20.68 -21.69 -2.00
N LEU A 8 -19.77 -20.89 -2.56
CA LEU A 8 -18.64 -20.32 -1.79
C LEU A 8 -19.12 -19.38 -0.69
N TRP A 9 -20.16 -18.59 -0.95
CA TRP A 9 -20.81 -17.76 0.07
C TRP A 9 -21.40 -18.65 1.19
N LEU A 10 -22.14 -19.71 0.84
CA LEU A 10 -22.72 -20.63 1.81
C LEU A 10 -21.68 -21.27 2.72
N VAL A 11 -20.60 -21.80 2.12
CA VAL A 11 -19.53 -22.46 2.89
C VAL A 11 -18.90 -21.49 3.88
N ARG A 12 -18.66 -20.25 3.46
CA ARG A 12 -18.13 -19.22 4.37
C ARG A 12 -19.13 -18.76 5.42
N CYS A 13 -20.41 -18.75 5.09
CA CYS A 13 -21.47 -18.48 6.06
C CYS A 13 -21.52 -19.58 7.13
N LEU A 14 -21.32 -20.84 6.74
CA LEU A 14 -21.18 -21.96 7.67
C LEU A 14 -19.95 -21.84 8.56
N GLU A 15 -18.80 -21.43 8.01
CA GLU A 15 -17.57 -21.19 8.78
C GLU A 15 -17.80 -20.13 9.88
N ASP A 16 -18.48 -19.04 9.53
CA ASP A 16 -18.73 -17.91 10.44
C ASP A 16 -19.86 -18.18 11.44
N LYS A 17 -21.04 -18.58 10.94
CA LYS A 17 -22.26 -18.69 11.75
C LYS A 17 -22.47 -20.06 12.38
N CYS A 18 -21.82 -21.10 11.85
CA CYS A 18 -22.01 -22.49 12.29
C CYS A 18 -20.65 -23.17 12.56
N PRO A 19 -19.77 -22.61 13.41
CA PRO A 19 -18.38 -23.07 13.53
C PRO A 19 -18.26 -24.56 13.94
N ILE A 20 -19.15 -25.06 14.79
CA ILE A 20 -19.17 -26.49 15.19
C ILE A 20 -19.48 -27.39 13.99
N PHE A 21 -20.42 -26.98 13.14
CA PHE A 21 -20.71 -27.70 11.90
C PHE A 21 -19.53 -27.61 10.94
N GLY A 22 -18.95 -26.41 10.80
CA GLY A 22 -17.77 -26.19 9.98
C GLY A 22 -16.53 -26.97 10.40
N LEU A 23 -16.37 -27.31 11.68
CA LEU A 23 -15.28 -28.19 12.15
C LEU A 23 -15.51 -29.67 11.82
N LYS A 24 -16.78 -30.10 11.73
CA LYS A 24 -17.13 -31.50 11.40
C LYS A 24 -16.98 -31.79 9.91
N HIS A 25 -17.09 -30.78 9.07
CA HIS A 25 -16.97 -30.90 7.63
C HIS A 25 -15.65 -30.25 7.17
N ASN A 26 -14.92 -30.87 6.25
CA ASN A 26 -13.68 -30.26 5.73
C ASN A 26 -14.03 -29.13 4.74
N LEU A 27 -14.48 -27.99 5.26
CA LEU A 27 -14.98 -26.85 4.48
C LEU A 27 -13.89 -26.21 3.62
N GLU A 28 -12.63 -26.23 4.06
CA GLU A 28 -11.49 -25.77 3.27
C GLU A 28 -11.33 -26.59 1.98
N ASN A 29 -11.32 -27.92 2.08
CA ASN A 29 -11.28 -28.78 0.89
C ASN A 29 -12.51 -28.57 0.00
N LEU A 30 -13.68 -28.38 0.60
CA LEU A 30 -14.91 -28.14 -0.14
C LEU A 30 -14.86 -26.84 -0.96
N LYS A 31 -14.27 -25.75 -0.42
CA LYS A 31 -14.05 -24.50 -1.18
C LYS A 31 -13.18 -24.73 -2.42
N ILE A 32 -12.11 -25.52 -2.28
CA ILE A 32 -11.22 -25.90 -3.39
C ILE A 32 -11.99 -26.70 -4.45
N GLU A 33 -12.77 -27.70 -4.02
CA GLU A 33 -13.60 -28.53 -4.91
C GLU A 33 -14.67 -27.70 -5.65
N ILE A 34 -15.30 -26.74 -4.96
CA ILE A 34 -16.27 -25.83 -5.58
C ILE A 34 -15.61 -24.96 -6.64
N LYS A 35 -14.43 -24.39 -6.36
CA LYS A 35 -13.66 -23.58 -7.33
C LYS A 35 -13.28 -24.41 -8.57
N ARG A 36 -12.91 -25.68 -8.38
CA ARG A 36 -12.63 -26.63 -9.48
C ARG A 36 -13.87 -27.08 -10.24
N GLY A 37 -15.07 -26.74 -9.78
CA GLY A 37 -16.33 -27.11 -10.44
C GLY A 37 -16.83 -28.52 -10.11
N ALA A 38 -16.29 -29.19 -9.09
CA ALA A 38 -16.68 -30.56 -8.71
C ALA A 38 -18.17 -30.68 -8.37
N PHE A 39 -18.79 -29.60 -7.86
CA PHE A 39 -20.23 -29.53 -7.60
C PHE A 39 -21.12 -29.79 -8.83
N LYS A 40 -20.56 -29.78 -10.05
CA LYS A 40 -21.29 -30.13 -11.28
C LYS A 40 -21.37 -31.65 -11.51
N ASP A 41 -20.48 -32.43 -10.90
CA ASP A 41 -20.43 -33.88 -10.99
C ASP A 41 -21.29 -34.52 -9.89
N PRO A 42 -22.42 -35.18 -10.22
CA PRO A 42 -23.31 -35.82 -9.25
C PRO A 42 -22.66 -36.91 -8.40
N THR A 43 -21.55 -37.49 -8.84
CA THR A 43 -20.87 -38.56 -8.11
C THR A 43 -19.96 -38.03 -7.00
N SER A 44 -19.53 -36.77 -7.11
CA SER A 44 -18.61 -36.12 -6.18
C SER A 44 -19.22 -35.90 -4.79
N SER A 45 -18.38 -35.96 -3.76
CA SER A 45 -18.72 -35.54 -2.40
C SER A 45 -19.18 -34.08 -2.34
N CYS A 46 -18.55 -33.21 -3.13
CA CYS A 46 -18.90 -31.80 -3.27
C CYS A 46 -20.36 -31.62 -3.70
N ASN A 47 -20.79 -32.30 -4.77
CA ASN A 47 -22.16 -32.22 -5.25
C ASN A 47 -23.16 -32.74 -4.20
N LYS A 48 -22.87 -33.89 -3.59
CA LYS A 48 -23.72 -34.46 -2.53
C LYS A 48 -23.89 -33.48 -1.37
N PHE A 49 -22.81 -32.80 -0.96
CA PHE A 49 -22.87 -31.78 0.08
C PHE A 49 -23.78 -30.62 -0.35
N VAL A 50 -23.52 -29.99 -1.49
CA VAL A 50 -24.26 -28.78 -1.89
C VAL A 50 -25.70 -29.05 -2.32
N THR A 51 -26.07 -30.29 -2.62
CA THR A 51 -27.46 -30.66 -2.95
C THR A 51 -28.23 -31.20 -1.75
N SER A 52 -27.54 -31.45 -0.63
CA SER A 52 -28.17 -31.86 0.63
C SER A 52 -28.85 -30.68 1.33
N GLN A 53 -29.92 -30.95 2.10
CA GLN A 53 -30.66 -29.91 2.82
C GLN A 53 -29.90 -29.38 4.05
N GLU A 54 -29.07 -30.22 4.67
CA GLU A 54 -28.48 -29.96 5.97
C GLU A 54 -27.66 -28.65 6.05
N PRO A 55 -26.73 -28.35 5.12
CA PRO A 55 -25.96 -27.10 5.14
C PRO A 55 -26.85 -25.86 5.18
N TYR A 56 -27.92 -25.86 4.40
CA TYR A 56 -28.87 -24.76 4.33
C TYR A 56 -29.69 -24.61 5.61
N ALA A 57 -30.07 -25.74 6.22
CA ALA A 57 -30.83 -25.76 7.46
C ALA A 57 -30.00 -25.25 8.64
N GLN A 58 -28.70 -25.55 8.67
CA GLN A 58 -27.76 -25.01 9.66
C GLN A 58 -27.68 -23.49 9.55
N VAL A 59 -27.49 -22.96 8.33
CA VAL A 59 -27.43 -21.51 8.09
C VAL A 59 -28.74 -20.81 8.47
N ALA A 60 -29.89 -21.31 8.00
CA ALA A 60 -31.19 -20.72 8.36
C ALA A 60 -31.45 -20.82 9.88
N GLY A 61 -31.12 -21.94 10.50
CA GLY A 61 -31.20 -22.13 11.95
C GLY A 61 -30.33 -21.12 12.70
N ALA A 62 -29.12 -20.84 12.22
CA ALA A 62 -28.24 -19.84 12.82
C ALA A 62 -28.79 -18.41 12.69
N PHE A 63 -29.35 -18.04 11.54
CA PHE A 63 -29.92 -16.70 11.32
C PHE A 63 -31.10 -16.41 12.26
N PHE A 64 -32.00 -17.38 12.40
CA PHE A 64 -33.26 -17.21 13.13
C PHE A 64 -33.25 -17.81 14.53
N ARG A 65 -32.11 -18.38 14.97
CA ARG A 65 -31.96 -19.10 16.25
C ARG A 65 -32.96 -20.25 16.39
N GLU A 66 -33.16 -20.99 15.30
CA GLU A 66 -34.06 -22.13 15.23
C GLU A 66 -33.31 -23.46 15.17
N ASN A 67 -33.98 -24.55 15.58
CA ASN A 67 -33.42 -25.89 15.48
C ASN A 67 -33.29 -26.30 13.98
N PRO A 68 -32.07 -26.58 13.48
CA PRO A 68 -31.85 -27.00 12.09
C PRO A 68 -32.60 -28.27 11.69
N SER A 69 -32.99 -29.13 12.65
CA SER A 69 -33.75 -30.36 12.37
C SER A 69 -35.12 -30.12 11.73
N LYS A 70 -35.68 -28.91 11.86
CA LYS A 70 -36.93 -28.50 11.18
C LYS A 70 -36.76 -28.44 9.66
N GLY A 71 -35.52 -28.30 9.18
CA GLY A 71 -35.21 -28.13 7.76
C GLY A 71 -35.28 -26.68 7.29
N VAL A 72 -34.54 -26.37 6.22
CA VAL A 72 -34.39 -25.00 5.73
C VAL A 72 -35.71 -24.37 5.26
N ILE A 73 -36.54 -25.11 4.52
CA ILE A 73 -37.77 -24.56 3.93
C ILE A 73 -38.78 -24.18 5.01
N PRO A 74 -39.12 -25.05 5.99
CA PRO A 74 -40.01 -24.67 7.07
C PRO A 74 -39.51 -23.48 7.89
N ILE A 75 -38.20 -23.43 8.19
CA ILE A 75 -37.59 -22.29 8.91
C ILE A 75 -37.79 -21.00 8.09
N LEU A 76 -37.40 -20.98 6.81
CA LEU A 76 -37.55 -19.79 5.98
C LEU A 76 -39.00 -19.31 5.86
N GLN A 77 -39.95 -20.23 5.66
CA GLN A 77 -41.37 -19.90 5.54
C GLN A 77 -41.95 -19.33 6.84
N ALA A 78 -41.52 -19.83 8.00
CA ALA A 78 -41.94 -19.29 9.30
C ALA A 78 -41.52 -17.81 9.48
N HIS A 79 -40.42 -17.40 8.84
CA HIS A 79 -39.91 -16.02 8.87
C HIS A 79 -40.29 -15.21 7.62
N GLY A 80 -41.23 -15.69 6.81
CA GLY A 80 -41.75 -14.96 5.65
C GLY A 80 -40.90 -15.05 4.37
N TYR A 81 -39.85 -15.88 4.34
CA TYR A 81 -39.02 -16.13 3.17
C TYR A 81 -39.46 -17.39 2.43
N PHE A 82 -39.14 -17.49 1.13
CA PHE A 82 -39.38 -18.70 0.32
C PHE A 82 -40.85 -19.19 0.29
N ASN A 83 -41.83 -18.29 0.51
CA ASN A 83 -43.26 -18.62 0.56
C ASN A 83 -43.81 -19.18 -0.76
N LYS A 84 -43.32 -18.69 -1.90
CA LYS A 84 -43.68 -19.15 -3.24
C LYS A 84 -42.73 -20.24 -3.78
N GLY A 85 -41.74 -20.65 -2.98
CA GLY A 85 -40.73 -21.61 -3.37
C GLY A 85 -41.23 -23.05 -3.40
N ASN A 86 -40.49 -23.94 -4.06
CA ASN A 86 -40.82 -25.37 -4.11
C ASN A 86 -40.61 -26.01 -2.73
N LYS A 87 -41.72 -26.34 -2.03
CA LYS A 87 -41.69 -27.00 -0.71
C LYS A 87 -40.99 -28.36 -0.70
N LYS A 88 -40.90 -29.02 -1.86
CA LYS A 88 -40.29 -30.33 -2.03
C LYS A 88 -38.91 -30.25 -2.71
N LEU A 89 -38.25 -29.09 -2.69
CA LEU A 89 -36.97 -28.87 -3.39
C LEU A 89 -35.93 -29.96 -3.12
N PHE A 90 -35.79 -30.38 -1.86
CA PHE A 90 -34.82 -31.38 -1.43
C PHE A 90 -35.32 -32.83 -1.51
N ALA A 91 -36.62 -33.05 -1.75
CA ALA A 91 -37.18 -34.40 -1.84
C ALA A 91 -36.72 -35.16 -3.11
N THR A 92 -36.22 -34.43 -4.12
CA THR A 92 -35.86 -35.00 -5.43
C THR A 92 -34.39 -34.82 -5.79
N ASN A 93 -33.49 -34.60 -4.81
CA ASN A 93 -32.07 -34.26 -5.05
C ASN A 93 -31.90 -33.13 -6.08
N PRO A 94 -32.03 -31.86 -5.65
CA PRO A 94 -32.11 -30.74 -6.56
C PRO A 94 -30.85 -30.60 -7.39
N ARG A 95 -31.01 -30.30 -8.68
CA ARG A 95 -29.89 -29.84 -9.51
C ARG A 95 -29.36 -28.52 -8.93
N PRO A 96 -28.04 -28.25 -8.97
CA PRO A 96 -27.46 -27.01 -8.44
C PRO A 96 -28.18 -25.72 -8.88
N LYS A 97 -28.61 -25.64 -10.14
CA LYS A 97 -29.36 -24.48 -10.67
C LYS A 97 -30.73 -24.27 -10.01
N ALA A 98 -31.38 -25.32 -9.54
CA ALA A 98 -32.68 -25.23 -8.87
C ALA A 98 -32.57 -24.59 -7.47
N LEU A 99 -31.35 -24.46 -6.93
CA LEU A 99 -31.10 -23.87 -5.60
C LEU A 99 -30.98 -22.34 -5.65
N LEU A 100 -30.91 -21.71 -6.83
CA LEU A 100 -30.75 -20.25 -6.95
C LEU A 100 -31.83 -19.45 -6.18
N PRO A 101 -33.14 -19.75 -6.29
CA PRO A 101 -34.15 -19.01 -5.53
C PRO A 101 -34.02 -19.20 -4.01
N LEU A 102 -33.49 -20.35 -3.57
CA LEU A 102 -33.22 -20.60 -2.15
C LEU A 102 -32.04 -19.74 -1.68
N PHE A 103 -30.98 -19.62 -2.49
CA PHE A 103 -29.85 -18.75 -2.19
C PHE A 103 -30.25 -17.28 -2.08
N GLU A 104 -31.05 -16.78 -3.02
CA GLU A 104 -31.56 -15.41 -2.95
C GLU A 104 -32.33 -15.17 -1.64
N CYS A 105 -33.21 -16.09 -1.26
CA CYS A 105 -33.95 -15.98 0.00
C CYS A 105 -33.02 -16.02 1.24
N LEU A 106 -32.02 -16.91 1.25
CA LEU A 106 -31.07 -17.01 2.35
C LEU A 106 -30.18 -15.78 2.47
N MET A 107 -29.74 -15.21 1.36
CA MET A 107 -28.93 -13.99 1.37
C MET A 107 -29.75 -12.77 1.83
N TRP A 108 -31.02 -12.66 1.45
CA TRP A 108 -31.90 -11.63 2.00
C TRP A 108 -32.14 -11.83 3.51
N ALA A 109 -32.45 -13.05 3.93
CA ALA A 109 -32.55 -13.38 5.36
C ALA A 109 -31.27 -13.05 6.13
N TYR A 110 -30.09 -13.31 5.53
CA TYR A 110 -28.80 -12.94 6.09
C TYR A 110 -28.67 -11.43 6.24
N LEU A 111 -29.02 -10.64 5.22
CA LEU A 111 -28.95 -9.18 5.32
C LEU A 111 -29.89 -8.63 6.40
N ASP A 112 -31.09 -9.18 6.53
CA ASP A 112 -32.06 -8.69 7.53
C ASP A 112 -31.65 -9.04 8.97
N THR A 113 -31.01 -10.20 9.17
CA THR A 113 -30.67 -10.71 10.51
C THR A 113 -29.23 -10.42 10.94
N CYS A 114 -28.30 -10.38 10.00
CA CYS A 114 -26.85 -10.36 10.25
C CYS A 114 -26.16 -9.07 9.79
N LEU A 115 -26.90 -8.02 9.39
CA LEU A 115 -26.31 -6.72 9.11
C LEU A 115 -25.52 -6.22 10.34
N PRO A 116 -24.23 -5.88 10.22
CA PRO A 116 -23.37 -5.51 11.35
C PRO A 116 -23.64 -4.05 11.78
N LYS A 117 -24.84 -3.81 12.31
CA LYS A 117 -25.32 -2.47 12.70
C LYS A 117 -24.42 -1.85 13.78
N ASN A 118 -23.87 -2.65 14.68
CA ASN A 118 -22.99 -2.17 15.74
C ASN A 118 -21.71 -1.57 15.15
N GLU A 119 -21.06 -2.31 14.25
CA GLU A 119 -19.81 -1.93 13.58
C GLU A 119 -20.04 -0.74 12.64
N ILE A 120 -21.10 -0.79 11.83
CA ILE A 120 -21.49 0.33 10.96
C ILE A 120 -21.77 1.60 11.78
N SER A 121 -22.44 1.48 12.92
CA SER A 121 -22.78 2.63 13.78
C SER A 121 -21.56 3.34 14.37
N LYS A 122 -20.40 2.66 14.49
CA LYS A 122 -19.13 3.29 14.90
C LYS A 122 -18.69 4.38 13.90
N VAL A 123 -19.09 4.26 12.63
CA VAL A 123 -18.71 5.20 11.57
C VAL A 123 -19.79 6.23 11.30
N ILE A 124 -21.07 5.83 11.21
CA ILE A 124 -22.17 6.72 10.82
C ILE A 124 -23.03 7.21 11.98
N GLY A 125 -22.83 6.67 13.19
CA GLY A 125 -23.63 6.96 14.37
C GLY A 125 -24.94 6.17 14.42
N ARG A 126 -25.40 5.83 15.64
CA ARG A 126 -26.60 5.00 15.87
C ARG A 126 -27.85 5.55 15.20
N THR A 127 -28.09 6.86 15.28
CA THR A 127 -29.28 7.52 14.71
C THR A 127 -29.41 7.27 13.21
N LYS A 128 -28.30 7.37 12.48
CA LYS A 128 -28.32 7.14 11.02
C LYS A 128 -28.53 5.67 10.69
N THR A 129 -27.87 4.78 11.42
CA THR A 129 -28.05 3.33 11.26
C THR A 129 -29.50 2.89 11.51
N THR A 130 -30.20 3.51 12.46
CA THR A 130 -31.62 3.20 12.74
C THR A 130 -32.59 3.85 11.76
N SER A 131 -32.22 4.96 11.11
CA SER A 131 -33.09 5.67 10.16
C SER A 131 -33.07 5.10 8.74
N CYS A 132 -32.11 4.24 8.41
CA CYS A 132 -32.06 3.59 7.11
C CYS A 132 -33.19 2.56 6.97
N SER A 133 -33.88 2.59 5.83
CA SER A 133 -35.03 1.73 5.51
C SER A 133 -34.68 0.26 5.35
N ASP A 134 -33.49 -0.02 4.82
CA ASP A 134 -33.06 -1.34 4.39
C ASP A 134 -31.52 -1.51 4.45
N ALA A 135 -31.06 -2.73 4.20
CA ALA A 135 -29.64 -3.08 4.27
C ALA A 135 -28.78 -2.37 3.20
N GLU A 136 -29.29 -2.22 1.97
CA GLU A 136 -28.55 -1.57 0.88
C GLU A 136 -28.33 -0.09 1.20
N SER A 137 -29.40 0.61 1.59
CA SER A 137 -29.35 2.00 2.03
C SER A 137 -28.36 2.19 3.18
N THR A 138 -28.36 1.27 4.16
CA THR A 138 -27.43 1.32 5.30
C THR A 138 -25.97 1.19 4.84
N LEU A 139 -25.68 0.24 3.94
CA LEU A 139 -24.34 0.03 3.39
C LEU A 139 -23.88 1.22 2.54
N CYS A 140 -24.75 1.77 1.69
CA CYS A 140 -24.46 2.97 0.90
C CYS A 140 -24.13 4.17 1.79
N VAL A 141 -24.90 4.43 2.85
CA VAL A 141 -24.63 5.53 3.80
C VAL A 141 -23.30 5.32 4.54
N TRP A 142 -22.99 4.08 4.91
CA TRP A 142 -21.72 3.70 5.51
C TRP A 142 -20.54 3.99 4.58
N ILE A 143 -20.58 3.48 3.35
CA ILE A 143 -19.54 3.69 2.34
C ILE A 143 -19.36 5.18 2.03
N ASN A 144 -20.45 5.89 1.72
CA ASN A 144 -20.39 7.33 1.41
C ASN A 144 -19.81 8.15 2.57
N THR A 145 -20.12 7.77 3.81
CA THR A 145 -19.59 8.46 5.00
C THR A 145 -18.09 8.23 5.19
N ILE A 146 -17.58 7.07 4.80
CA ILE A 146 -16.15 6.79 4.79
C ILE A 146 -15.48 7.58 3.66
N VAL A 147 -15.97 7.40 2.43
CA VAL A 147 -15.40 7.98 1.21
C VAL A 147 -15.27 9.50 1.33
N LYS A 148 -16.31 10.20 1.78
CA LYS A 148 -16.31 11.68 1.88
C LYS A 148 -15.27 12.25 2.85
N ARG A 149 -14.69 11.43 3.75
CA ARG A 149 -13.62 11.86 4.66
C ARG A 149 -12.28 12.01 3.93
N HIS A 150 -12.13 11.33 2.81
CA HIS A 150 -10.87 11.18 2.07
C HIS A 150 -10.93 11.88 0.72
N ILE A 151 -12.02 11.69 -0.03
CA ILE A 151 -12.15 12.20 -1.40
C ILE A 151 -13.59 12.48 -1.78
N LYS A 152 -13.79 13.44 -2.70
CA LYS A 152 -15.10 13.77 -3.25
C LYS A 152 -15.43 12.87 -4.43
N LEU A 153 -16.21 11.82 -4.18
CA LEU A 153 -16.77 10.93 -5.20
C LEU A 153 -18.30 11.09 -5.30
N PRO A 154 -18.92 10.66 -6.41
CA PRO A 154 -20.37 10.57 -6.52
C PRO A 154 -20.97 9.74 -5.37
N VAL A 155 -22.08 10.22 -4.83
CA VAL A 155 -22.80 9.53 -3.74
C VAL A 155 -23.44 8.26 -4.28
N LEU A 156 -23.17 7.13 -3.63
CA LEU A 156 -23.85 5.87 -3.93
C LEU A 156 -25.27 5.89 -3.38
N SER A 157 -26.26 5.66 -4.23
CA SER A 157 -27.65 5.40 -3.83
C SER A 157 -27.98 3.91 -3.80
N ASN A 158 -27.23 3.10 -4.54
CA ASN A 158 -27.40 1.64 -4.63
C ASN A 158 -26.04 0.94 -4.84
N ILE A 159 -26.03 -0.38 -4.63
CA ILE A 159 -24.92 -1.27 -4.90
C ILE A 159 -25.16 -1.93 -6.25
N THR A 160 -24.45 -1.48 -7.28
CA THR A 160 -24.57 -2.05 -8.63
C THR A 160 -23.66 -3.26 -8.80
N GLN A 161 -23.86 -4.01 -9.90
CA GLN A 161 -22.97 -5.13 -10.23
C GLN A 161 -21.52 -4.70 -10.49
N HIS A 162 -21.29 -3.43 -10.80
CA HIS A 162 -19.98 -2.84 -11.08
C HIS A 162 -19.34 -2.20 -9.84
N PHE A 163 -19.84 -2.49 -8.63
CA PHE A 163 -19.39 -1.80 -7.41
C PHE A 163 -17.87 -1.83 -7.19
N PHE A 164 -17.21 -2.96 -7.44
CA PHE A 164 -15.76 -3.07 -7.24
C PHE A 164 -14.92 -2.38 -8.31
N GLU A 165 -15.49 -2.12 -9.48
CA GLU A 165 -14.86 -1.34 -10.54
C GLU A 165 -14.78 0.16 -10.15
N MET A 166 -15.63 0.58 -9.21
CA MET A 166 -15.62 1.93 -8.67
C MET A 166 -14.57 2.09 -7.56
N PRO A 167 -13.98 3.31 -7.40
CA PRO A 167 -12.97 3.56 -6.38
C PRO A 167 -13.51 3.54 -4.93
N HIS A 168 -14.83 3.48 -4.73
CA HIS A 168 -15.45 3.52 -3.40
C HIS A 168 -14.95 2.40 -2.48
N PHE A 169 -14.83 1.16 -2.97
CA PHE A 169 -14.35 0.05 -2.14
C PHE A 169 -12.89 0.22 -1.73
N ARG A 170 -12.05 0.78 -2.62
CA ARG A 170 -10.66 1.12 -2.28
C ARG A 170 -10.58 2.13 -1.15
N MET A 171 -11.40 3.17 -1.20
CA MET A 171 -11.45 4.19 -0.14
C MET A 171 -11.94 3.62 1.19
N VAL A 172 -12.86 2.64 1.15
CA VAL A 172 -13.25 1.90 2.35
C VAL A 172 -12.06 1.18 2.95
N LEU A 173 -11.30 0.42 2.15
CA LEU A 173 -10.09 -0.27 2.63
C LEU A 173 -9.04 0.73 3.16
N TYR A 174 -8.76 1.79 2.40
CA TYR A 174 -7.80 2.85 2.77
C TYR A 174 -8.12 3.45 4.13
N HIS A 175 -9.40 3.71 4.41
CA HIS A 175 -9.81 4.32 5.68
C HIS A 175 -9.33 3.55 6.92
N PHE A 176 -9.30 2.20 6.83
CA PHE A 176 -8.91 1.35 7.95
C PHE A 176 -7.43 0.97 7.91
N THR A 177 -6.85 0.78 6.72
CA THR A 177 -5.47 0.32 6.58
C THR A 177 -4.43 1.43 6.45
N HIS A 178 -4.84 2.62 5.98
CA HIS A 178 -3.97 3.74 5.58
C HIS A 178 -2.86 3.31 4.59
N ASP A 179 -3.18 2.36 3.70
CA ASP A 179 -2.25 1.87 2.69
C ASP A 179 -2.28 2.79 1.46
N GLU A 180 -1.24 3.62 1.30
CA GLU A 180 -1.13 4.67 0.28
C GLU A 180 -1.49 4.26 -1.17
N PRO A 181 -1.10 3.07 -1.67
CA PRO A 181 -1.52 2.61 -3.00
C PRO A 181 -3.04 2.55 -3.19
N LEU A 182 -3.82 2.39 -2.12
CA LEU A 182 -5.29 2.39 -2.21
C LEU A 182 -5.85 3.78 -2.50
N PHE A 183 -5.14 4.85 -2.13
CA PHE A 183 -5.59 6.24 -2.30
C PHE A 183 -5.56 6.71 -3.76
N ASN A 184 -4.72 6.11 -4.61
CA ASN A 184 -4.64 6.45 -6.03
C ASN A 184 -5.85 5.93 -6.82
N ILE A 185 -6.89 6.75 -6.98
CA ILE A 185 -8.13 6.37 -7.67
C ILE A 185 -8.15 6.63 -9.18
N ASN A 186 -7.09 7.19 -9.77
CA ASN A 186 -7.03 7.57 -11.18
C ASN A 186 -6.64 6.40 -12.10
N GLN A 187 -7.10 5.20 -11.75
CA GLN A 187 -6.81 3.95 -12.47
C GLN A 187 -8.05 3.46 -13.21
N SER A 188 -7.85 2.55 -14.16
CA SER A 188 -8.95 1.94 -14.90
C SER A 188 -9.91 1.16 -13.98
N SER A 189 -11.13 0.93 -14.45
CA SER A 189 -12.14 0.13 -13.74
C SER A 189 -11.64 -1.25 -13.29
N GLU A 190 -10.94 -1.95 -14.18
CA GLU A 190 -10.38 -3.27 -13.89
C GLU A 190 -9.26 -3.22 -12.84
N GLU A 191 -8.39 -2.22 -12.92
CA GLU A 191 -7.34 -2.00 -11.93
C GLU A 191 -7.92 -1.67 -10.55
N ASN A 192 -8.97 -0.85 -10.49
CA ASN A 192 -9.66 -0.52 -9.23
C ASN A 192 -10.18 -1.79 -8.53
N ALA A 193 -10.83 -2.68 -9.29
CA ALA A 193 -11.32 -3.95 -8.79
C ALA A 193 -10.17 -4.86 -8.36
N SER A 194 -9.16 -5.04 -9.19
CA SER A 194 -8.01 -5.91 -8.91
C SER A 194 -7.25 -5.48 -7.66
N ILE A 195 -6.96 -4.19 -7.52
CA ILE A 195 -6.22 -3.64 -6.37
C ILE A 195 -7.01 -3.82 -5.09
N SER A 196 -8.30 -3.42 -5.07
CA SER A 196 -9.12 -3.52 -3.87
C SER A 196 -9.40 -4.96 -3.44
N LEU A 197 -9.74 -5.84 -4.38
CA LEU A 197 -10.05 -7.24 -4.07
C LEU A 197 -8.81 -8.04 -3.68
N ARG A 198 -7.65 -7.76 -4.30
CA ARG A 198 -6.37 -8.35 -3.89
C ARG A 198 -6.01 -7.90 -2.49
N LYS A 199 -6.12 -6.60 -2.20
CA LYS A 199 -5.84 -6.09 -0.86
C LYS A 199 -6.76 -6.69 0.19
N ALA A 200 -8.05 -6.81 -0.11
CA ALA A 200 -8.99 -7.49 0.78
C ALA A 200 -8.56 -8.94 1.03
N THR A 201 -8.14 -9.66 -0.01
CA THR A 201 -7.63 -11.04 0.12
C THR A 201 -6.37 -11.12 1.00
N GLU A 202 -5.42 -10.19 0.84
CA GLU A 202 -4.21 -10.09 1.68
C GLU A 202 -4.54 -9.86 3.16
N LEU A 203 -5.65 -9.16 3.44
CA LEU A 203 -6.16 -8.95 4.80
C LEU A 203 -6.92 -10.18 5.35
N GLY A 204 -7.07 -11.27 4.59
CA GLY A 204 -7.91 -12.42 4.96
C GLY A 204 -9.40 -12.26 4.66
N LEU A 205 -9.79 -11.16 4.00
CA LEU A 205 -11.12 -10.92 3.46
C LEU A 205 -11.21 -11.39 2.00
N GLU A 206 -10.99 -12.68 1.78
CA GLU A 206 -11.16 -13.24 0.43
C GLU A 206 -12.64 -13.07 -0.03
N PRO A 207 -12.94 -12.64 -1.26
CA PRO A 207 -14.30 -12.57 -1.81
C PRO A 207 -14.82 -13.95 -2.26
N PRO A 208 -16.16 -14.20 -2.29
CA PRO A 208 -16.71 -15.52 -2.66
C PRO A 208 -16.73 -15.75 -4.18
N PHE A 209 -15.92 -15.01 -4.94
CA PHE A 209 -15.82 -15.03 -6.39
C PHE A 209 -14.37 -14.73 -6.77
N GLU A 210 -14.01 -15.00 -8.02
CA GLU A 210 -12.66 -14.72 -8.52
C GLU A 210 -12.49 -13.22 -8.79
N ILE A 211 -11.27 -12.70 -8.61
CA ILE A 211 -10.97 -11.27 -8.83
C ILE A 211 -11.21 -10.86 -10.29
N THR A 212 -10.99 -11.79 -11.22
CA THR A 212 -11.27 -11.64 -12.66
C THR A 212 -12.76 -11.53 -12.97
N ASP A 213 -13.62 -12.10 -12.12
CA ASP A 213 -15.07 -11.98 -12.19
C ASP A 213 -15.54 -10.94 -11.17
N CYS A 214 -15.11 -9.68 -11.31
CA CYS A 214 -15.43 -8.65 -10.32
C CYS A 214 -16.87 -8.12 -10.43
N GLN A 215 -17.56 -8.37 -11.55
CA GLN A 215 -18.96 -8.03 -11.73
C GLN A 215 -19.85 -9.07 -11.07
N GLN A 216 -20.54 -8.67 -10.01
CA GLN A 216 -21.28 -9.60 -9.15
C GLN A 216 -22.71 -9.14 -8.91
N PRO A 217 -23.67 -10.05 -8.72
CA PRO A 217 -25.01 -9.65 -8.32
C PRO A 217 -24.97 -8.78 -7.05
N PRO A 218 -25.74 -7.68 -6.99
CA PRO A 218 -25.76 -6.77 -5.82
C PRO A 218 -25.90 -7.49 -4.48
N LEU A 219 -26.73 -8.54 -4.44
CA LEU A 219 -26.97 -9.33 -3.23
C LEU A 219 -25.70 -10.03 -2.70
N VAL A 220 -24.87 -10.57 -3.60
CA VAL A 220 -23.58 -11.19 -3.25
C VAL A 220 -22.62 -10.13 -2.71
N ILE A 221 -22.58 -8.96 -3.36
CA ILE A 221 -21.75 -7.82 -2.96
C ILE A 221 -22.14 -7.34 -1.56
N MET A 222 -23.42 -7.11 -1.31
CA MET A 222 -23.92 -6.67 -0.01
C MET A 222 -23.62 -7.67 1.12
N CYS A 223 -23.80 -8.97 0.85
CA CYS A 223 -23.46 -10.02 1.83
C CYS A 223 -21.97 -10.01 2.16
N TYR A 224 -21.12 -9.83 1.14
CA TYR A 224 -19.68 -9.72 1.33
C TYR A 224 -19.31 -8.44 2.11
N LEU A 225 -19.92 -7.30 1.80
CA LEU A 225 -19.71 -6.04 2.50
C LEU A 225 -20.06 -6.11 3.99
N CYS A 226 -21.03 -6.93 4.38
CA CYS A 226 -21.31 -7.18 5.81
C CYS A 226 -20.09 -7.81 6.51
N ARG A 227 -19.46 -8.84 5.91
CA ARG A 227 -18.23 -9.43 6.48
C ARG A 227 -17.08 -8.43 6.49
N VAL A 228 -16.95 -7.62 5.44
CA VAL A 228 -15.94 -6.55 5.39
C VAL A 228 -16.14 -5.55 6.52
N ALA A 229 -17.36 -5.06 6.73
CA ALA A 229 -17.65 -4.09 7.79
C ALA A 229 -17.35 -4.67 9.20
N THR A 230 -17.68 -5.94 9.44
CA THR A 230 -17.32 -6.61 10.70
C THR A 230 -15.80 -6.67 10.88
N PHE A 231 -15.09 -7.21 9.89
CA PHE A 231 -13.64 -7.40 9.98
C PHE A 231 -12.87 -6.09 10.11
N LEU A 232 -13.17 -5.10 9.25
CA LEU A 232 -12.47 -3.82 9.26
C LEU A 232 -12.72 -3.03 10.55
N SER A 233 -13.85 -3.26 11.23
CA SER A 233 -14.11 -2.64 12.53
C SER A 233 -13.15 -3.10 13.63
N ASP A 234 -12.49 -4.24 13.46
CA ASP A 234 -11.52 -4.79 14.42
C ASP A 234 -10.07 -4.51 14.01
N VAL A 235 -9.86 -4.04 12.77
CA VAL A 235 -8.55 -3.58 12.31
C VAL A 235 -8.17 -2.34 13.12
N LYS A 236 -7.15 -2.49 13.96
CA LYS A 236 -6.57 -1.35 14.67
C LYS A 236 -5.95 -0.41 13.63
N PRO A 237 -6.34 0.88 13.61
CA PRO A 237 -5.69 1.82 12.73
C PRO A 237 -4.20 1.87 13.06
N PRO A 238 -3.32 2.07 12.06
CA PRO A 238 -1.93 2.35 12.33
C PRO A 238 -1.82 3.55 13.29
N PRO A 239 -0.79 3.57 14.17
CA PRO A 239 -0.59 4.67 15.09
C PRO A 239 -0.58 5.99 14.32
N LEU A 240 -1.31 6.98 14.83
CA LEU A 240 -1.36 8.32 14.24
C LEU A 240 0.06 8.81 13.97
N PRO A 241 0.33 9.41 12.80
CA PRO A 241 1.61 10.08 12.60
C PRO A 241 1.81 11.08 13.74
N PRO A 242 3.05 11.24 14.25
CA PRO A 242 3.32 12.11 15.37
C PRO A 242 2.81 13.51 15.04
N VAL A 243 2.01 14.08 15.94
CA VAL A 243 1.51 15.45 15.79
C VAL A 243 2.72 16.37 15.69
N ILE A 244 2.91 17.00 14.53
CA ILE A 244 3.92 18.03 14.33
C ILE A 244 3.48 19.22 15.17
N THR A 245 3.97 19.31 16.39
CA THR A 245 3.71 20.45 17.28
C THR A 245 4.50 21.67 16.81
N ASN A 246 4.01 22.87 17.12
CA ASN A 246 4.77 24.11 16.87
C ASN A 246 6.17 24.05 17.51
N ASN A 247 6.33 23.34 18.62
CA ASN A 247 7.64 23.12 19.26
C ASN A 247 8.57 22.26 18.41
N ALA A 248 8.06 21.21 17.74
CA ALA A 248 8.84 20.40 16.81
C ALA A 248 9.29 21.23 15.59
N ILE A 249 8.40 22.08 15.07
CA ILE A 249 8.72 23.02 13.97
C ILE A 249 9.80 24.01 14.41
N HIS A 250 9.63 24.65 15.58
CA HIS A 250 10.62 25.58 16.13
C HIS A 250 11.98 24.91 16.35
N SER A 251 12.00 23.68 16.89
CA SER A 251 13.25 22.95 17.08
C SER A 251 13.93 22.64 15.74
N MET A 252 13.18 22.25 14.70
CA MET A 252 13.76 22.04 13.37
C MET A 252 14.29 23.34 12.77
N LEU A 253 13.57 24.45 12.91
CA LEU A 253 14.02 25.76 12.41
C LEU A 253 15.29 26.22 13.12
N VAL A 254 15.39 26.05 14.44
CA VAL A 254 16.61 26.35 15.22
C VAL A 254 17.78 25.47 14.77
N ASN A 255 17.55 24.18 14.54
CA ASN A 255 18.59 23.29 14.03
C ASN A 255 19.08 23.72 12.65
N ILE A 256 18.16 24.06 11.73
CA ILE A 256 18.51 24.59 10.41
C ILE A 256 19.36 25.86 10.53
N GLU A 257 19.00 26.77 11.43
CA GLU A 257 19.73 28.02 11.65
C GLU A 257 21.14 27.78 12.22
N ASN A 258 21.27 26.83 13.16
CA ASN A 258 22.57 26.44 13.71
C ASN A 258 23.47 25.81 12.63
N THR A 259 22.92 24.91 11.81
CA THR A 259 23.68 24.31 10.70
C THR A 259 24.10 25.36 9.67
N LYS A 260 23.26 26.36 9.38
CA LYS A 260 23.66 27.49 8.52
C LYS A 260 24.85 28.27 9.09
N LYS A 261 24.88 28.50 10.40
CA LYS A 261 26.01 29.17 11.07
C LYS A 261 27.29 28.33 11.01
N GLU A 262 27.17 27.01 11.20
CA GLU A 262 28.29 26.08 11.08
C GLU A 262 28.87 26.07 9.66
N ILE A 263 28.00 26.06 8.63
CA ILE A 263 28.41 26.15 7.22
C ILE A 263 29.14 27.47 6.96
N ALA A 264 28.59 28.61 7.39
CA ALA A 264 29.25 29.91 7.22
C ALA A 264 30.62 29.97 7.92
N ALA A 265 30.75 29.39 9.11
CA ALA A 265 32.02 29.31 9.83
C ALA A 265 33.03 28.37 9.15
N ALA A 266 32.56 27.32 8.48
CA ALA A 266 33.40 26.44 7.67
C ALA A 266 33.86 27.16 6.39
N GLU A 267 32.98 27.90 5.71
CA GLU A 267 33.33 28.69 4.53
C GLU A 267 34.41 29.75 4.83
N ILE A 268 34.32 30.43 5.97
CA ILE A 268 35.36 31.37 6.43
C ILE A 268 36.70 30.65 6.62
N ARG A 269 36.69 29.48 7.28
CA ARG A 269 37.91 28.68 7.48
C ARG A 269 38.51 28.22 6.17
N VAL A 270 37.69 27.75 5.23
CA VAL A 270 38.14 27.36 3.89
C VAL A 270 38.77 28.56 3.17
N LYS A 271 38.13 29.73 3.22
CA LYS A 271 38.67 30.95 2.60
C LYS A 271 40.03 31.35 3.17
N ASN A 272 40.19 31.28 4.50
CA ASN A 272 41.46 31.59 5.16
C ASN A 272 42.56 30.59 4.78
N LEU A 273 42.25 29.29 4.75
CA LEU A 273 43.18 28.26 4.29
C LEU A 273 43.58 28.46 2.84
N THR A 274 42.64 28.82 1.96
CA THR A 274 42.94 29.15 0.56
C THR A 274 43.92 30.32 0.48
N THR A 275 43.71 31.40 1.24
CA THR A 275 44.65 32.53 1.25
C THR A 275 46.04 32.18 1.79
N GLU A 276 46.13 31.30 2.79
CA GLU A 276 47.41 30.80 3.31
C GLU A 276 48.14 29.94 2.26
N VAL A 277 47.42 29.02 1.60
CA VAL A 277 47.96 28.21 0.51
C VAL A 277 48.44 29.08 -0.65
N ASP A 278 47.68 30.11 -1.02
CA ASP A 278 48.07 31.06 -2.07
C ASP A 278 49.33 31.85 -1.67
N CYS A 279 49.44 32.28 -0.41
CA CYS A 279 50.62 32.95 0.12
C CYS A 279 51.87 32.04 0.10
N ILE A 280 51.72 30.77 0.50
CA ILE A 280 52.79 29.77 0.42
C ILE A 280 53.19 29.52 -1.03
N ASN A 281 52.22 29.39 -1.94
CA ASN A 281 52.47 29.16 -3.36
C ASN A 281 53.23 30.33 -3.99
N GLU A 282 52.85 31.58 -3.69
CA GLU A 282 53.58 32.77 -4.15
C GLU A 282 54.98 32.87 -3.55
N THR A 283 55.17 32.47 -2.28
CA THR A 283 56.49 32.42 -1.66
C THR A 283 57.38 31.37 -2.34
N LEU A 284 56.84 30.18 -2.62
CA LEU A 284 57.56 29.11 -3.32
C LEU A 284 57.92 29.49 -4.76
N LYS A 285 57.06 30.23 -5.48
CA LYS A 285 57.38 30.76 -6.81
C LYS A 285 58.49 31.80 -6.79
N ARG A 286 58.62 32.59 -5.70
CA ARG A 286 59.66 33.62 -5.54
C ARG A 286 61.00 33.07 -5.06
N ILE A 287 61.02 31.87 -4.48
CA ILE A 287 62.27 31.16 -4.19
C ILE A 287 62.83 30.62 -5.51
N SER A 288 63.75 31.38 -6.11
CA SER A 288 64.60 30.91 -7.20
C SER A 288 65.26 29.59 -6.77
N ARG A 289 65.11 28.54 -7.59
CA ARG A 289 65.79 27.26 -7.37
C ARG A 289 67.29 27.54 -7.16
N PRO A 290 67.94 27.02 -6.11
CA PRO A 290 69.39 27.08 -6.02
C PRO A 290 69.97 26.37 -7.25
N GLN A 291 70.73 27.10 -8.08
CA GLN A 291 71.61 26.45 -9.05
C GLN A 291 72.64 25.66 -8.24
N SER A 292 72.59 24.32 -8.31
CA SER A 292 73.60 23.49 -7.69
C SER A 292 74.94 23.71 -8.39
N MET A 293 75.82 24.49 -7.76
CA MET A 293 77.24 24.52 -8.09
C MET A 293 77.91 23.28 -7.49
N LEU A 294 77.83 22.15 -8.19
CA LEU A 294 78.81 21.07 -8.02
C LEU A 294 79.97 21.35 -8.98
N THR A 295 80.86 22.25 -8.56
CA THR A 295 82.17 22.43 -9.17
C THR A 295 83.07 21.24 -8.82
N MET A 296 83.57 20.61 -9.87
CA MET A 296 84.70 19.67 -9.88
C MET A 296 85.88 20.17 -9.04
N ARG A 297 86.41 19.32 -8.15
CA ARG A 297 87.85 19.27 -7.89
C ARG A 297 88.29 17.86 -7.53
N ASN A 298 89.03 17.26 -8.46
CA ASN A 298 89.74 16.01 -8.31
C ASN A 298 90.93 16.19 -7.35
N PRO A 299 91.30 15.16 -6.57
CA PRO A 299 92.69 14.76 -6.53
C PRO A 299 92.86 13.24 -6.71
N ASN A 300 93.72 12.86 -7.66
CA ASN A 300 94.22 11.50 -7.83
C ASN A 300 94.96 11.01 -6.58
N ARG A 301 94.65 9.79 -6.10
CA ARG A 301 95.59 8.63 -6.01
C ARG A 301 94.90 7.38 -5.45
N HIS A 302 95.06 6.28 -6.19
CA HIS A 302 94.74 4.86 -5.97
C HIS A 302 95.50 4.21 -4.78
N PRO A 303 95.41 2.86 -4.56
CA PRO A 303 94.26 1.97 -4.30
C PRO A 303 94.48 1.12 -3.00
N VAL A 304 93.67 0.08 -2.79
CA VAL A 304 93.99 -1.19 -2.07
C VAL A 304 93.39 -1.44 -0.66
N ASN A 305 92.63 -2.53 -0.60
CA ASN A 305 92.34 -3.50 0.48
C ASN A 305 91.35 -3.20 1.62
N ALA A 306 90.26 -3.99 1.62
CA ALA A 306 89.58 -4.52 2.82
C ALA A 306 90.51 -5.52 3.55
N PRO A 307 90.37 -5.83 4.86
CA PRO A 307 89.17 -6.51 5.40
C PRO A 307 88.78 -6.19 6.87
N GLU A 308 87.64 -6.78 7.27
CA GLU A 308 87.27 -7.35 8.59
C GLU A 308 87.09 -6.43 9.83
N ASN A 309 85.86 -6.25 10.31
CA ASN A 309 85.16 -7.02 11.39
C ASN A 309 85.66 -6.66 12.82
N GLY A 310 84.83 -6.33 13.82
CA GLY A 310 83.39 -6.40 14.03
C GLY A 310 82.97 -5.44 15.16
N PHE A 311 81.68 -5.11 15.33
CA PHE A 311 80.73 -5.94 16.06
C PHE A 311 79.33 -6.02 15.41
N ALA A 312 78.76 -7.23 15.51
CA ALA A 312 77.41 -7.68 15.15
C ALA A 312 76.30 -6.91 15.91
N ALA A 313 75.02 -6.86 15.50
CA ALA A 313 74.22 -7.90 14.87
C ALA A 313 73.17 -7.34 13.90
N SER A 314 73.03 -8.02 12.76
CA SER A 314 71.95 -7.89 11.79
C SER A 314 71.41 -9.29 11.52
N MET A 315 70.13 -9.50 11.81
CA MET A 315 69.37 -10.67 11.37
C MET A 315 68.38 -10.23 10.28
N ARG A 316 68.54 -10.89 9.13
CA ARG A 316 67.70 -11.01 7.93
C ARG A 316 66.19 -10.86 8.16
N ALA A 317 65.39 -10.43 7.17
CA ALA A 317 65.43 -10.91 5.79
C ALA A 317 64.99 -9.89 4.73
N GLN A 318 65.70 -9.93 3.59
CA GLN A 318 65.29 -9.48 2.25
C GLN A 318 64.17 -10.42 1.74
N SER A 319 63.26 -10.05 0.84
CA SER A 319 63.42 -9.48 -0.50
C SER A 319 61.99 -9.27 -1.07
N SER A 320 61.63 -8.52 -2.11
CA SER A 320 62.36 -7.91 -3.22
C SER A 320 61.40 -6.98 -4.01
N LEU A 321 61.99 -6.01 -4.74
CA LEU A 321 61.49 -5.33 -5.96
C LEU A 321 60.23 -4.43 -5.81
N SER A 322 60.07 -3.23 -6.33
CA SER A 322 60.84 -2.24 -7.11
C SER A 322 59.78 -1.27 -7.66
N GLY A 323 60.02 0.04 -7.72
CA GLY A 323 59.26 0.92 -8.64
C GLY A 323 58.22 1.84 -7.99
N LYS A 324 58.52 3.15 -8.08
CA LYS A 324 57.62 4.27 -7.82
C LYS A 324 56.31 4.13 -8.60
N ARG A 325 55.15 4.22 -7.94
CA ARG A 325 53.87 4.58 -8.59
C ARG A 325 53.32 5.87 -7.98
N ARG A 326 53.30 6.92 -8.80
CA ARG A 326 52.41 8.08 -8.61
C ARG A 326 51.00 7.61 -8.97
N VAL A 327 50.02 8.04 -8.19
CA VAL A 327 48.62 8.00 -8.61
C VAL A 327 48.41 9.19 -9.56
N THR A 328 48.20 8.92 -10.83
CA THR A 328 47.68 9.89 -11.80
C THR A 328 46.17 9.67 -11.92
N TRP A 329 45.40 10.75 -11.76
CA TRP A 329 43.99 10.77 -12.13
C TRP A 329 43.91 11.10 -13.61
N ASP A 330 43.80 10.08 -14.46
CA ASP A 330 43.54 10.28 -15.89
C ASP A 330 42.04 10.58 -16.06
N ILE A 331 41.70 11.86 -16.22
CA ILE A 331 40.35 12.29 -16.59
C ILE A 331 40.22 12.14 -18.12
N PRO A 332 39.28 11.33 -18.64
CA PRO A 332 39.09 11.17 -20.08
C PRO A 332 38.73 12.50 -20.75
N GLU A 333 39.34 12.77 -21.91
CA GLU A 333 39.28 14.05 -22.64
C GLU A 333 37.85 14.45 -23.04
N GLU A 334 36.94 13.48 -23.25
CA GLU A 334 35.51 13.73 -23.47
C GLU A 334 34.82 14.41 -22.27
N THR A 335 35.31 14.19 -21.05
CA THR A 335 34.77 14.81 -19.83
C THR A 335 35.17 16.28 -19.73
N LEU A 336 36.38 16.63 -20.20
CA LEU A 336 36.87 18.00 -20.24
C LEU A 336 36.14 18.84 -21.30
N GLN A 337 35.80 18.24 -22.45
CA GLN A 337 35.05 18.93 -23.51
C GLN A 337 33.59 19.20 -23.13
N ARG A 338 32.94 18.31 -22.35
CA ARG A 338 31.58 18.54 -21.83
C ARG A 338 31.52 19.67 -20.78
N MET A 339 32.60 19.90 -20.04
CA MET A 339 32.70 21.02 -19.10
C MET A 339 32.97 22.37 -19.79
N ALA A 340 33.51 22.37 -21.02
CA ALA A 340 33.83 23.57 -21.78
C ALA A 340 32.63 24.18 -22.54
N HIS A 341 31.50 23.47 -22.67
CA HIS A 341 30.33 23.89 -23.47
C HIS A 341 29.02 24.00 -22.67
N SER A 342 29.04 24.71 -21.55
CA SER A 342 27.80 25.28 -20.98
C SER A 342 27.94 26.79 -20.70
N PRO A 343 26.96 27.62 -21.10
CA PRO A 343 27.23 29.02 -21.44
C PRO A 343 27.25 29.95 -20.22
N LYS A 344 28.19 30.91 -20.26
CA LYS A 344 28.25 32.06 -19.35
C LYS A 344 27.01 32.96 -19.52
N LYS A 345 26.32 33.22 -18.40
CA LYS A 345 25.42 34.36 -18.23
C LYS A 345 26.22 35.66 -18.37
N ASN A 346 25.81 36.52 -19.29
CA ASN A 346 26.21 37.92 -19.35
C ASN A 346 25.66 38.68 -18.14
N MET A 347 26.51 39.52 -17.55
CA MET A 347 26.15 40.58 -16.60
C MET A 347 26.68 41.90 -17.17
N GLY A 348 25.81 42.93 -17.21
CA GLY A 348 26.22 44.34 -17.17
C GLY A 348 25.52 45.27 -18.17
N GLY A 349 24.72 46.23 -17.68
CA GLY A 349 24.31 47.42 -18.43
C GLY A 349 23.00 48.07 -17.98
N GLU A 350 23.10 49.18 -17.23
CA GLU A 350 22.04 49.96 -16.56
C GLU A 350 21.02 50.66 -17.46
N LYS A 351 19.83 50.99 -16.91
CA LYS A 351 19.36 52.40 -16.78
C LYS A 351 18.09 52.56 -15.92
N TYR A 352 18.14 53.58 -15.09
CA TYR A 352 17.07 54.24 -14.32
C TYR A 352 15.83 54.63 -15.16
N GLN A 353 14.62 54.52 -14.58
CA GLN A 353 13.68 55.64 -14.45
C GLN A 353 12.51 55.36 -13.48
N ARG A 354 12.17 56.40 -12.71
CA ARG A 354 11.04 56.52 -11.76
C ARG A 354 9.69 56.73 -12.47
N GLY A 355 8.61 56.36 -11.79
CA GLY A 355 7.25 56.92 -11.92
C GLY A 355 6.20 55.91 -11.44
N LEU A 356 5.53 56.05 -10.28
CA LEU A 356 4.25 56.77 -10.08
C LEU A 356 3.28 56.45 -11.25
N THR A 357 2.15 55.74 -11.11
CA THR A 357 1.01 55.98 -10.21
C THR A 357 -0.07 54.88 -10.30
N LYS A 358 -0.89 54.81 -9.24
CA LYS A 358 -2.36 54.61 -9.18
C LYS A 358 -2.98 53.20 -9.09
N ARG A 359 -3.85 53.13 -8.07
CA ARG A 359 -4.87 52.14 -7.71
C ARG A 359 -5.99 52.04 -8.75
N GLU A 360 -6.57 50.85 -8.87
CA GLU A 360 -8.00 50.51 -9.11
C GLU A 360 -8.07 48.98 -8.90
N GLY A 361 -8.72 48.40 -7.89
CA GLY A 361 -10.17 48.32 -7.64
C GLY A 361 -10.65 46.88 -7.93
N PRO A 362 -11.28 46.13 -7.00
CA PRO A 362 -11.59 44.70 -7.20
C PRO A 362 -12.91 44.48 -7.99
N PRO A 363 -13.04 43.36 -8.74
CA PRO A 363 -14.25 43.10 -9.50
C PRO A 363 -15.41 42.57 -8.62
N GLN A 364 -16.61 43.10 -8.86
CA GLN A 364 -17.88 42.65 -8.27
C GLN A 364 -18.42 41.35 -8.93
N PRO A 365 -19.28 40.58 -8.21
CA PRO A 365 -19.90 39.36 -8.73
C PRO A 365 -21.15 39.63 -9.60
N PRO A 366 -21.50 38.71 -10.51
CA PRO A 366 -22.64 38.86 -11.43
C PRO A 366 -23.99 38.51 -10.78
N LYS A 367 -25.05 39.10 -11.33
CA LYS A 367 -26.46 38.95 -10.93
C LYS A 367 -27.06 37.59 -11.24
#